data_AF-A0A818AFS4-F1
#
_entry.id   AF-A0A818AFS4-F1
#
_cell.length_a   1.000
_cell.length_b   1.000
_cell.length_c   1.000
_cell.angle_alpha   90.00
_cell.angle_beta   90.00
_cell.angle_gamma   90.00
#
_symmetry.space_group_name_H-M   'P 1'
#
loop_
_entity.id
_entity.type
_entity.pdbx_description
1 polymer ?
#
loop_
_entity_poly.entity_id
_entity_poly.type
_entity_poly.pdbx_seq_one_letter_code
_entity_poly.pdbx_strand_id
1 'polypeptide(L)'
;MSVNKNRSSTVYLNQLITNIPLRQKIADQNDRDKFEWNQWQSATKAINNVEVSPKEKHVRNLILGTFRLEGSRLFWSMMIRINIESHPVIGWKFCYIIHRLLRDGHKNVGLN
;
A
#
# COMPACT_ATOMS: atom_id res chain seq x y z
N MET A 1 -33.76 6.83 -17.74
CA MET A 1 -32.89 5.75 -17.21
C MET A 1 -31.56 6.37 -16.81
N SER A 2 -31.36 6.62 -15.53
CA SER A 2 -30.17 7.32 -15.00
C SER A 2 -29.01 6.35 -14.86
N VAL A 3 -27.99 6.49 -15.72
CA VAL A 3 -26.74 5.75 -15.61
C VAL A 3 -25.93 6.30 -14.44
N ASN A 4 -25.50 5.39 -13.58
CA ASN A 4 -24.85 5.56 -12.29
C ASN A 4 -23.57 6.44 -12.35
N LYS A 5 -23.60 7.62 -11.70
CA LYS A 5 -22.49 8.59 -11.62
C LYS A 5 -21.37 8.21 -10.64
N ASN A 6 -21.46 7.10 -9.91
CA ASN A 6 -20.54 6.81 -8.79
C ASN A 6 -19.25 6.04 -9.14
N ARG A 7 -18.98 5.68 -10.41
CA ARG A 7 -17.69 5.06 -10.79
C ARG A 7 -16.60 6.06 -11.20
N SER A 8 -16.96 7.30 -11.51
CA SER A 8 -16.02 8.29 -12.08
C SER A 8 -15.19 8.97 -10.99
N SER A 9 -15.83 9.44 -9.91
CA SER A 9 -15.17 10.19 -8.85
C SER A 9 -14.07 9.42 -8.13
N THR A 10 -14.24 8.10 -7.95
CA THR A 10 -13.25 7.24 -7.30
C THR A 10 -11.97 7.13 -8.13
N VAL A 11 -12.08 7.06 -9.47
CA VAL A 11 -10.92 6.96 -10.37
C VAL A 11 -10.10 8.25 -10.34
N TYR A 12 -10.74 9.42 -10.35
CA TYR A 12 -10.04 10.70 -10.25
C TYR A 12 -9.38 10.90 -8.88
N LEU A 13 -10.05 10.55 -7.79
CA LEU A 13 -9.47 10.61 -6.44
C LEU A 13 -8.28 9.65 -6.30
N ASN A 14 -8.38 8.45 -6.87
CA ASN A 14 -7.28 7.49 -6.91
C ASN A 14 -6.10 8.04 -7.71
N GLN A 15 -6.36 8.63 -8.89
CA GLN A 15 -5.34 9.29 -9.73
C GLN A 15 -4.65 10.44 -8.99
N LEU A 16 -5.40 11.26 -8.26
CA LEU A 16 -4.87 12.37 -7.47
C LEU A 16 -4.03 11.88 -6.29
N ILE A 17 -4.46 10.84 -5.57
CA ILE A 17 -3.71 10.24 -4.46
C ILE A 17 -2.41 9.60 -4.97
N THR A 18 -2.42 8.93 -6.12
CA THR A 18 -1.21 8.36 -6.72
C THR A 18 -0.22 9.39 -7.24
N ASN A 19 -0.69 10.60 -7.57
CA ASN A 19 0.12 11.67 -8.12
C ASN A 19 0.67 12.64 -7.05
N ILE A 20 0.37 12.43 -5.76
CA ILE A 20 0.96 13.28 -4.72
C ILE A 20 2.41 12.87 -4.50
N PRO A 21 3.39 13.77 -4.67
CA PRO A 21 4.79 13.44 -4.53
C PRO A 21 5.09 12.83 -3.15
N LEU A 22 5.74 11.67 -3.14
CA LEU A 22 6.29 11.08 -1.93
C LEU A 22 7.37 12.03 -1.38
N ARG A 23 7.47 12.10 -0.05
CA ARG A 23 8.44 12.96 0.63
C ARG A 23 9.85 12.72 0.06
N GLN A 24 10.48 13.76 -0.49
CA GLN A 24 11.75 13.72 -1.23
C GLN A 24 12.95 13.51 -0.29
N LYS A 25 13.08 12.32 0.30
CA LYS A 25 14.23 11.97 1.15
C LYS A 25 15.27 11.09 0.46
N ILE A 26 14.87 10.31 -0.54
CA ILE A 26 15.81 9.55 -1.36
C ILE A 26 16.34 10.53 -2.42
N ALA A 27 17.64 10.77 -2.49
CA ALA A 27 18.23 11.77 -3.37
C ALA A 27 18.18 11.34 -4.87
N ASP A 28 18.49 10.07 -5.15
CA ASP A 28 18.50 9.52 -6.51
C ASP A 28 17.12 9.01 -6.95
N GLN A 29 16.64 9.43 -8.11
CA GLN A 29 15.39 8.96 -8.73
C GLN A 29 15.43 7.46 -9.02
N ASN A 30 16.57 6.92 -9.47
CA ASN A 30 16.69 5.50 -9.77
C ASN A 30 16.50 4.64 -8.52
N ASP A 31 17.02 5.11 -7.38
CA ASP A 31 16.86 4.42 -6.10
C ASP A 31 15.45 4.54 -5.55
N ARG A 32 14.73 5.64 -5.86
CA ARG A 32 13.29 5.79 -5.57
C ARG A 32 12.50 4.73 -6.33
N ASP A 33 12.67 4.67 -7.64
CA ASP A 33 11.90 3.78 -8.51
C ASP A 33 12.14 2.31 -8.16
N LYS A 34 13.41 1.94 -7.91
CA LYS A 34 13.76 0.59 -7.42
C LYS A 34 13.10 0.29 -6.08
N PHE A 35 13.11 1.24 -5.15
CA PHE A 35 12.49 1.07 -3.83
C PHE A 35 10.97 0.89 -3.96
N GLU A 36 10.29 1.74 -4.73
CA GLU A 36 8.85 1.66 -4.96
C GLU A 36 8.46 0.34 -5.63
N TRP A 37 9.22 -0.08 -6.64
CA TRP A 37 9.02 -1.37 -7.30
C TRP A 37 9.17 -2.54 -6.31
N ASN A 38 10.19 -2.51 -5.45
CA ASN A 38 10.40 -3.52 -4.41
C ASN A 38 9.26 -3.56 -3.38
N GLN A 39 8.72 -2.40 -3.00
CA GLN A 39 7.55 -2.29 -2.13
C GLN A 39 6.31 -2.89 -2.80
N TRP A 40 6.08 -2.57 -4.08
CA TRP A 40 4.98 -3.13 -4.87
C TRP A 40 5.05 -4.66 -5.00
N GLN A 41 6.24 -5.18 -5.27
CA GLN A 41 6.48 -6.63 -5.31
C GLN A 41 6.19 -7.29 -3.96
N SER A 42 6.54 -6.63 -2.86
CA SER A 42 6.25 -7.14 -1.51
C SER A 42 4.75 -7.10 -1.21
N ALA A 43 4.05 -6.02 -1.59
CA ALA A 43 2.62 -5.87 -1.40
C ALA A 43 1.82 -6.95 -2.14
N THR A 44 2.06 -7.13 -3.43
CA THR A 44 1.35 -8.13 -4.27
C THR A 44 1.66 -9.58 -3.88
N LYS A 45 2.85 -9.86 -3.34
CA LYS A 45 3.19 -11.19 -2.79
C LYS A 45 2.61 -11.44 -1.41
N ALA A 46 2.46 -10.40 -0.59
CA ALA A 46 1.86 -10.51 0.74
C ALA A 46 0.33 -10.55 0.68
N ILE A 47 -0.28 -9.82 -0.25
CA ILE A 47 -1.72 -9.66 -0.40
C ILE A 47 -2.16 -10.29 -1.73
N ASN A 48 -2.55 -11.56 -1.64
CA ASN A 48 -3.06 -12.35 -2.76
C ASN A 48 -4.12 -13.34 -2.25
N ASN A 49 -4.82 -14.00 -3.18
CA ASN A 49 -5.90 -14.94 -2.89
C ASN A 49 -5.44 -16.34 -2.42
N VAL A 50 -4.15 -16.59 -2.26
CA VAL A 50 -3.66 -17.90 -1.79
C VAL A 50 -3.95 -18.06 -0.29
N GLU A 51 -4.59 -19.14 0.12
CA GLU A 51 -4.99 -19.41 1.52
C GLU A 51 -3.83 -19.85 2.42
N VAL A 52 -2.78 -19.04 2.47
CA VAL A 52 -1.62 -19.21 3.33
C VAL A 52 -1.28 -17.88 4.01
N SER A 53 -0.63 -17.97 5.17
CA SER A 53 -0.15 -16.78 5.88
C SER A 53 0.82 -15.96 4.99
N PRO A 54 0.75 -14.62 5.00
CA PRO A 54 1.71 -13.77 4.32
C PRO A 54 3.14 -14.12 4.75
N LYS A 55 4.06 -14.25 3.79
CA LYS A 55 5.47 -14.53 4.12
C LYS A 55 6.07 -13.33 4.84
N GLU A 56 6.67 -13.57 6.01
CA GLU A 56 7.17 -12.51 6.89
C GLU A 56 8.19 -11.59 6.21
N LYS A 57 9.00 -12.10 5.27
CA LYS A 57 9.92 -11.27 4.49
C LYS A 57 9.23 -10.12 3.73
N HIS A 58 8.02 -10.34 3.22
CA HIS A 58 7.27 -9.32 2.51
C HIS A 58 6.61 -8.34 3.47
N VAL A 59 6.07 -8.85 4.58
CA VAL A 59 5.49 -8.02 5.65
C VAL A 59 6.55 -7.08 6.24
N ARG A 60 7.72 -7.61 6.60
CA ARG A 60 8.86 -6.84 7.13
C ARG A 60 9.34 -5.79 6.13
N ASN A 61 9.40 -6.09 4.84
CA ASN A 61 9.76 -5.11 3.82
C ASN A 61 8.78 -3.94 3.76
N LEU A 62 7.47 -4.20 3.89
CA LEU A 62 6.45 -3.14 3.93
C LEU A 62 6.59 -2.27 5.18
N ILE A 63 6.83 -2.88 6.34
CA ILE A 63 7.09 -2.18 7.60
C ILE A 63 8.32 -1.26 7.46
N LEU A 64 9.45 -1.79 7.00
CA LEU A 64 10.67 -1.00 6.78
C LEU A 64 10.47 0.13 5.76
N GLY A 65 9.60 -0.09 4.77
CA GLY A 65 9.22 0.92 3.80
C GLY A 65 8.61 2.16 4.46
N THR A 66 7.85 1.99 5.54
CA THR A 66 7.26 3.12 6.27
C THR A 66 8.30 3.98 6.99
N PHE A 67 9.38 3.40 7.50
CA PHE A 67 10.48 4.17 8.11
C PHE A 67 11.23 4.99 7.08
N ARG A 68 11.49 4.41 5.89
CA ARG A 68 12.21 5.10 4.82
C ARG A 68 11.47 6.32 4.29
N LEU A 69 10.13 6.28 4.27
CA LEU A 69 9.28 7.39 3.83
C LEU A 69 8.66 8.18 4.99
N GLU A 70 8.99 7.84 6.23
CA GLU A 70 8.43 8.43 7.45
C GLU A 70 6.90 8.46 7.48
N GLY A 71 6.25 7.40 6.98
CA GLY A 71 4.80 7.25 6.93
C GLY A 71 4.34 6.11 6.03
N SER A 72 3.02 5.92 5.93
CA SER A 72 2.38 4.81 5.18
C SER A 72 1.85 5.21 3.80
N ARG A 73 2.18 6.41 3.29
CA ARG A 73 1.58 6.93 2.04
C ARG A 73 1.75 5.99 0.83
N LEU A 74 2.96 5.50 0.60
CA LEU A 74 3.24 4.54 -0.48
C LEU A 74 2.48 3.22 -0.28
N PHE A 75 2.31 2.77 0.97
CA PHE A 75 1.51 1.58 1.24
C PHE A 75 0.05 1.79 0.79
N TRP A 76 -0.57 2.91 1.15
CA TRP A 76 -1.96 3.20 0.76
C TRP A 76 -2.13 3.38 -0.75
N SER A 77 -1.18 4.00 -1.45
CA SER A 77 -1.25 4.10 -2.90
C SER A 77 -1.19 2.74 -3.60
N MET A 78 -0.45 1.78 -3.04
CA MET A 78 -0.46 0.39 -3.52
C MET A 78 -1.78 -0.32 -3.22
N MET A 79 -2.37 -0.09 -2.05
CA MET A 79 -3.63 -0.72 -1.66
C MET A 79 -4.80 -0.32 -2.56
N ILE A 80 -4.82 0.91 -3.05
CA ILE A 80 -5.81 1.36 -4.03
C ILE A 80 -5.73 0.55 -5.35
N ARG A 81 -4.54 0.06 -5.71
CA ARG A 81 -4.31 -0.74 -6.93
C ARG A 81 -4.64 -2.22 -6.72
N ILE A 82 -4.61 -2.69 -5.48
CA ILE A 82 -4.99 -4.05 -5.12
C ILE A 82 -6.49 -4.03 -4.85
N ASN A 83 -7.30 -4.75 -5.62
CA ASN A 83 -8.74 -4.80 -5.38
C ASN A 83 -9.04 -5.60 -4.09
N ILE A 84 -9.03 -4.93 -2.93
CA ILE A 84 -9.13 -5.58 -1.60
C ILE A 84 -10.46 -6.33 -1.44
N GLU A 85 -11.53 -5.81 -2.04
CA GLU A 85 -12.88 -6.35 -1.94
C GLU A 85 -13.11 -7.58 -2.84
N SER A 86 -12.17 -7.89 -3.73
CA SER A 86 -12.34 -8.98 -4.70
C SER A 86 -12.39 -10.38 -4.07
N HIS A 87 -11.79 -10.59 -2.89
CA HIS A 87 -11.74 -11.89 -2.22
C HIS A 87 -11.57 -11.75 -0.71
N PRO A 88 -12.26 -12.53 0.14
CA PRO A 88 -12.17 -12.43 1.60
C PRO A 88 -10.75 -12.66 2.14
N VAL A 89 -10.00 -13.59 1.54
CA VAL A 89 -8.58 -13.84 1.90
C VAL A 89 -7.71 -12.60 1.68
N ILE A 90 -7.96 -11.84 0.61
CA ILE A 90 -7.25 -10.59 0.32
C ILE A 90 -7.59 -9.55 1.41
N GLY A 91 -8.88 -9.42 1.75
CA GLY A 91 -9.34 -8.55 2.84
C GLY A 91 -8.70 -8.88 4.19
N TRP A 92 -8.66 -10.16 4.56
CA TRP A 92 -8.01 -10.59 5.81
C TRP A 92 -6.51 -10.28 5.81
N LYS A 93 -5.79 -10.56 4.72
CA LYS A 93 -4.35 -10.25 4.61
C LYS A 93 -4.07 -8.75 4.66
N PHE A 94 -4.94 -7.96 4.03
CA PHE A 94 -4.89 -6.51 4.15
C PHE A 94 -5.02 -6.07 5.61
N CYS A 95 -6.05 -6.53 6.34
CA CYS A 95 -6.23 -6.22 7.76
C CYS A 95 -5.04 -6.67 8.61
N TYR A 96 -4.50 -7.86 8.35
CA TYR A 96 -3.31 -8.38 9.03
C TYR A 96 -2.10 -7.44 8.85
N ILE A 97 -1.83 -7.00 7.61
CA ILE A 97 -0.69 -6.10 7.34
C ILE A 97 -0.92 -4.73 7.96
N ILE A 98 -2.14 -4.18 7.91
CA ILE A 98 -2.47 -2.92 8.60
C ILE A 98 -2.14 -3.02 10.09
N HIS A 99 -2.58 -4.09 10.75
CA HIS A 99 -2.26 -4.32 12.16
C HIS A 99 -0.74 -4.36 12.40
N ARG A 100 0.03 -5.05 11.55
CA ARG A 100 1.50 -5.10 11.65
C ARG A 100 2.14 -3.72 11.44
N LEU A 101 1.66 -2.95 10.47
CA LEU A 101 2.15 -1.60 10.19
C LEU A 101 1.86 -0.62 11.34
N LEU A 102 0.68 -0.69 11.96
CA LEU A 102 0.34 0.16 13.10
C LEU A 102 1.15 -0.20 14.36
N ARG A 103 1.50 -1.47 14.53
CA ARG A 103 2.29 -1.96 15.68
C ARG A 103 3.79 -1.69 15.52
N ASP A 104 4.34 -2.00 14.35
CA ASP A 104 5.79 -2.10 14.14
C ASP A 104 6.32 -1.08 13.13
N GLY A 105 5.46 -0.29 12.50
CA GLY A 105 5.82 0.71 11.49
C GLY A 105 6.27 2.06 12.05
N HIS A 106 6.53 3.00 11.16
CA HIS A 106 6.88 4.36 11.53
C HIS A 106 5.78 5.03 12.35
N LYS A 107 6.14 5.91 13.30
CA LYS A 107 5.17 6.60 14.18
C LYS A 107 4.05 7.37 13.47
N ASN A 108 4.32 7.85 12.25
CA ASN A 108 3.35 8.56 11.40
C ASN A 108 2.51 7.60 10.50
N VAL A 109 2.52 6.29 10.79
CA VAL A 109 1.64 5.33 10.14
C VAL A 109 0.23 5.38 10.72
N GLY A 110 0.12 5.65 12.04
CA GLY A 110 -1.15 5.86 12.73
C GLY A 110 -1.71 7.26 12.51
N LEU A 111 -3.00 7.42 12.81
CA LEU A 111 -3.70 8.70 12.83
C LEU A 111 -3.22 9.51 14.04
N ASN A 112 -2.20 10.34 13.86
CA ASN A 112 -1.85 11.42 14.79
C ASN A 112 -1.97 12.75 14.05
#